data_AF-A0A2S1LD24-F1
#
_entry.id   AF-A0A2S1LD24-F1
#
_cell.length_a   1.000
_cell.length_b   1.000
_cell.length_c   1.000
_cell.angle_alpha   90.00
_cell.angle_beta   90.00
_cell.angle_gamma   90.00
#
_symmetry.space_group_name_H-M   'P 1'
#
loop_
_entity.id
_entity.type
_entity.pdbx_description
1 polymer ?
#
loop_
_entity_poly.entity_id
_entity_poly.type
_entity_poly.pdbx_seq_one_letter_code
_entity_poly.pdbx_strand_id
1 'polypeptide(L)'
;MKTGNTIISVLGGVIVGTALGILFAPDKGTNTRKKIKEKGNDAKNDAMSSINDLLTNMSEKCNTLIEKGETLVQNGIETAKKELDAIK
;
A
#
# COMPACT_ATOMS: atom_id res chain seq x y z
N MET A 1 -9.22 -7.56 27.67
CA MET A 1 -8.88 -8.60 26.66
C MET A 1 -8.29 -7.93 25.42
N LYS A 2 -7.52 -8.66 24.62
CA LYS A 2 -6.59 -8.24 23.54
C LYS A 2 -7.23 -7.53 22.31
N THR A 3 -8.20 -6.64 22.48
CA THR A 3 -8.97 -6.04 21.37
C THR A 3 -8.09 -5.25 20.39
N GLY A 4 -7.17 -4.41 20.88
CA GLY A 4 -6.26 -3.65 20.00
C GLY A 4 -5.35 -4.55 19.15
N ASN A 5 -4.87 -5.66 19.70
CA ASN A 5 -4.02 -6.61 18.98
C ASN A 5 -4.82 -7.41 17.93
N THR A 6 -6.09 -7.70 18.21
CA THR A 6 -7.00 -8.34 17.25
C THR A 6 -7.28 -7.42 16.06
N ILE A 7 -7.53 -6.13 16.27
CA ILE A 7 -7.78 -5.17 15.19
C ILE A 7 -6.57 -5.08 14.24
N ILE A 8 -5.35 -5.01 14.78
CA ILE A 8 -4.11 -4.97 13.98
C ILE A 8 -3.93 -6.28 13.18
N SER A 9 -4.23 -7.44 13.78
CA SER A 9 -4.12 -8.73 13.09
C SER A 9 -5.14 -8.91 11.96
N VAL A 10 -6.36 -8.40 12.13
CA VAL A 10 -7.40 -8.42 11.07
C VAL A 10 -6.99 -7.53 9.91
N LEU A 11 -6.50 -6.32 10.19
CA LEU A 11 -6.02 -5.40 9.16
C LEU A 11 -4.85 -6.00 8.36
N GLY A 12 -3.89 -6.62 9.06
CA GLY A 12 -2.77 -7.33 8.42
C GLY A 12 -3.22 -8.51 7.56
N GLY A 13 -4.23 -9.27 8.03
CA GLY A 13 -4.83 -10.37 7.28
C GLY A 13 -5.50 -9.93 5.98
N VAL A 14 -6.16 -8.76 5.97
CA VAL A 14 -6.81 -8.20 4.76
C VAL A 14 -5.77 -7.80 3.71
N ILE A 15 -4.65 -7.20 4.10
CA ILE A 15 -3.58 -6.81 3.17
C ILE A 15 -2.97 -8.05 2.51
N VAL A 16 -2.61 -9.06 3.32
CA VAL A 16 -2.05 -10.31 2.79
C VAL A 16 -3.08 -11.04 1.92
N GLY A 17 -4.34 -11.08 2.34
CA GLY A 17 -5.43 -11.71 1.61
C GLY A 17 -5.72 -11.05 0.27
N THR A 18 -5.71 -9.71 0.20
CA THR A 18 -5.89 -8.97 -1.05
C THR A 18 -4.70 -9.09 -1.98
N ALA A 19 -3.46 -9.07 -1.46
CA ALA A 19 -2.26 -9.31 -2.26
C ALA A 19 -2.29 -10.69 -2.94
N LEU A 20 -2.61 -11.73 -2.17
CA LEU A 20 -2.77 -13.08 -2.70
C LEU A 20 -3.98 -13.18 -3.64
N GLY A 21 -5.12 -12.57 -3.28
CA GLY A 21 -6.32 -12.56 -4.11
C GLY A 21 -6.12 -11.91 -5.47
N ILE A 22 -5.39 -10.78 -5.53
CA ILE A 22 -5.03 -10.10 -6.77
C ILE A 22 -4.04 -10.96 -7.59
N LEU A 23 -3.06 -11.60 -6.94
CA LEU A 23 -2.09 -12.46 -7.62
C LEU A 23 -2.75 -13.72 -8.20
N PHE A 24 -3.71 -14.31 -7.48
CA PHE A 24 -4.40 -15.54 -7.88
C PHE A 24 -5.60 -15.33 -8.78
N ALA A 25 -6.14 -14.11 -8.90
CA ALA A 25 -7.25 -13.81 -9.80
C ALA A 25 -6.72 -13.55 -11.23
N PRO A 26 -6.87 -14.50 -12.17
CA PRO A 26 -6.50 -14.25 -13.56
C PRO A 26 -7.52 -13.33 -14.22
N ASP A 27 -7.03 -12.29 -14.89
CA ASP A 27 -7.82 -11.53 -15.85
C ASP A 27 -8.35 -12.48 -16.96
N LYS A 28 -9.54 -12.20 -17.49
CA LYS A 28 -10.07 -12.99 -18.63
C LYS A 28 -9.05 -13.02 -19.77
N GLY A 29 -8.75 -14.20 -20.29
CA GLY A 29 -7.68 -14.41 -21.28
C GLY A 29 -7.79 -13.52 -22.54
N THR A 30 -9.01 -13.19 -22.98
CA THR A 30 -9.27 -12.26 -24.08
C THR A 30 -8.73 -10.85 -23.80
N ASN A 31 -8.93 -10.37 -22.58
CA ASN A 31 -8.44 -9.06 -22.13
C ASN A 31 -6.92 -9.07 -21.95
N THR A 32 -6.35 -10.17 -21.45
CA THR A 32 -4.90 -10.33 -21.33
C THR A 32 -4.20 -10.30 -22.70
N ARG A 33 -4.74 -11.01 -23.70
CA ARG A 33 -4.18 -10.98 -25.07
C ARG A 33 -4.28 -9.59 -25.70
N LYS A 34 -5.40 -8.89 -25.50
CA LYS A 34 -5.59 -7.50 -25.95
C LYS A 34 -4.58 -6.55 -25.27
N LYS A 35 -4.46 -6.62 -23.94
CA LYS A 35 -3.48 -5.85 -23.15
C LYS A 35 -2.04 -6.14 -23.59
N ILE A 36 -1.66 -7.39 -23.86
CA ILE A 36 -0.31 -7.73 -24.35
C ILE A 36 -0.06 -7.10 -25.73
N LYS A 37 -1.05 -7.14 -26.62
CA LYS A 37 -0.92 -6.57 -27.97
C LYS A 37 -0.82 -5.05 -27.95
N GLU A 38 -1.61 -4.38 -27.09
CA GLU A 38 -1.60 -2.92 -26.95
C GLU A 38 -0.41 -2.42 -26.13
N LYS A 39 -0.03 -3.11 -25.05
CA LYS A 39 1.05 -2.66 -24.14
C LYS A 39 2.43 -3.22 -24.48
N GLY A 40 2.56 -4.16 -25.42
CA GLY A 40 3.81 -4.86 -25.70
C GLY A 40 4.97 -3.96 -26.14
N ASN A 41 4.69 -2.86 -26.83
CA ASN A 41 5.71 -1.89 -27.25
C ASN A 41 5.80 -0.67 -26.30
N ASP A 42 4.68 -0.24 -25.72
CA ASP A 42 4.59 0.97 -24.91
C ASP A 42 4.97 0.75 -23.44
N ALA A 43 4.79 -0.46 -22.90
CA ALA A 43 5.01 -0.75 -21.48
C ALA A 43 6.44 -0.48 -21.01
N LYS A 44 7.44 -0.61 -21.89
CA LYS A 44 8.84 -0.40 -21.51
C LYS A 44 9.17 1.08 -21.35
N ASN A 45 8.74 1.92 -22.29
CA ASN A 45 8.95 3.36 -22.24
C ASN A 45 8.12 4.01 -21.12
N ASP A 46 6.85 3.60 -20.98
CA ASP A 46 5.97 4.13 -19.92
C ASP A 46 6.43 3.71 -18.53
N ALA A 47 6.92 2.48 -18.35
CA ALA A 47 7.46 2.04 -17.07
C ALA A 47 8.74 2.79 -16.69
N MET A 48 9.67 2.97 -17.63
CA MET A 48 10.90 3.73 -17.36
C MET A 48 10.60 5.20 -17.05
N SER A 49 9.68 5.84 -17.79
CA SER A 49 9.28 7.22 -17.51
C SER A 49 8.58 7.34 -16.16
N SER A 50 7.63 6.44 -15.87
CA SER A 50 6.88 6.45 -14.60
C SER A 50 7.78 6.17 -13.40
N ILE A 51 8.77 5.29 -13.53
CA ILE A 51 9.73 5.00 -12.45
C ILE A 51 10.63 6.21 -12.18
N ASN A 52 11.11 6.88 -13.22
CA ASN A 52 11.92 8.09 -13.06
C ASN A 52 11.12 9.25 -12.46
N ASP A 53 9.88 9.45 -12.90
CA ASP A 53 8.99 10.45 -12.32
C ASP A 53 8.64 10.11 -10.86
N LEU A 54 8.40 8.84 -10.55
CA LEU A 54 8.17 8.40 -9.17
C LEU A 54 9.42 8.60 -8.30
N LEU A 55 10.62 8.24 -8.76
CA LEU A 55 11.86 8.44 -8.01
C LEU A 55 12.12 9.92 -7.69
N THR A 56 11.86 10.79 -8.67
CA THR A 56 12.06 12.24 -8.54
C THR A 56 11.02 12.83 -7.58
N ASN A 57 9.73 12.53 -7.77
CA ASN A 57 8.65 13.00 -6.89
C ASN A 57 8.69 12.37 -5.49
N MET A 58 9.15 11.12 -5.37
CA MET A 58 9.33 10.45 -4.08
C MET A 58 10.48 11.07 -3.30
N SER A 59 11.56 11.51 -3.92
CA SER A 59 12.67 12.14 -3.19
C SER A 59 12.22 13.44 -2.51
N GLU A 60 11.42 14.26 -3.18
CA GLU A 60 10.84 15.47 -2.58
C GLU A 60 9.77 15.16 -1.53
N LYS A 61 8.87 14.21 -1.81
CA LYS A 61 7.79 13.84 -0.87
C LYS A 61 8.27 12.99 0.30
N CYS A 62 9.36 12.23 0.17
CA CYS A 62 9.89 11.36 1.23
C CYS A 62 10.29 12.17 2.46
N ASN A 63 10.96 13.31 2.30
CA ASN A 63 11.28 14.15 3.44
C ASN A 63 10.02 14.63 4.17
N THR A 64 8.99 15.06 3.44
CA THR A 64 7.72 15.49 4.04
C THR A 64 6.91 14.32 4.59
N LEU A 65 7.02 13.13 4.01
CA LEU A 65 6.33 11.91 4.44
C LEU A 65 6.99 11.28 5.67
N ILE A 66 8.31 11.36 5.81
CA ILE A 66 9.00 10.93 7.03
C ILE A 66 8.59 11.86 8.18
N GLU A 67 8.60 13.18 7.96
CA GLU A 67 8.21 14.16 8.98
C GLU A 67 6.73 14.05 9.39
N LYS A 68 5.83 13.90 8.40
CA LYS A 68 4.39 13.64 8.65
C LYS A 68 4.12 12.24 9.18
N GLY A 69 4.92 11.26 8.79
CA GLY A 69 4.82 9.87 9.21
C GLY A 69 5.18 9.73 10.69
N GLU A 70 6.27 10.35 11.13
CA GLU A 70 6.67 10.38 12.53
C GLU A 70 5.59 11.03 13.41
N THR A 71 5.00 12.14 12.97
CA THR A 71 3.90 12.79 13.69
C THR A 71 2.61 11.98 13.68
N LEU A 72 2.24 11.32 12.58
CA LEU A 72 1.07 10.44 12.53
C LEU A 72 1.25 9.16 13.34
N VAL A 73 2.45 8.60 13.35
CA VAL A 73 2.78 7.42 14.16
C VAL A 73 2.80 7.80 15.64
N GLN A 74 3.38 8.94 16.03
CA GLN A 74 3.34 9.39 17.43
C GLN A 74 1.91 9.68 17.89
N ASN A 75 1.13 10.44 17.12
CA ASN A 75 -0.27 10.75 17.46
C ASN A 75 -1.15 9.48 17.43
N GLY A 76 -0.94 8.58 16.47
CA GLY A 76 -1.67 7.32 16.36
C GLY A 76 -1.36 6.36 17.50
N ILE A 77 -0.10 6.25 17.90
CA ILE A 77 0.31 5.45 19.07
C ILE A 77 -0.17 6.09 20.36
N GLU A 78 -0.16 7.41 20.50
CA GLU A 78 -0.66 8.10 21.69
C GLU A 78 -2.18 7.98 21.83
N THR A 79 -2.91 8.13 20.72
CA THR A 79 -4.38 7.95 20.69
C THR A 79 -4.73 6.49 20.94
N ALA A 80 -4.03 5.55 20.29
CA ALA A 80 -4.21 4.13 20.54
C ALA A 80 -3.86 3.74 21.99
N LYS A 81 -2.83 4.34 22.60
CA LYS A 81 -2.51 4.13 24.02
C LYS A 81 -3.58 4.69 24.95
N LYS A 82 -4.11 5.89 24.69
CA LYS A 82 -5.22 6.49 25.44
C LYS A 82 -6.48 5.62 25.38
N GLU A 83 -6.83 5.13 24.20
CA GLU A 83 -7.94 4.19 23.99
C GLU A 83 -7.66 2.83 24.65
N LEU A 84 -6.40 2.37 24.68
CA LEU A 84 -6.01 1.10 25.31
C LEU A 84 -6.07 1.15 26.85
N ASP A 85 -5.66 2.27 27.46
CA ASP A 85 -5.69 2.47 28.91
C ASP A 85 -7.11 2.80 29.41
N ALA A 86 -7.96 3.43 28.59
CA ALA A 86 -9.37 3.66 28.91
C ALA A 86 -10.24 2.39 28.87
N ILE A 87 -9.76 1.33 28.21
CA ILE A 87 -10.44 0.02 28.12
C ILE A 87 -10.01 -0.94 29.25
N LYS A 88 -9.00 -0.58 30.06
CA LYS A 88 -8.43 -1.42 31.12
C LYS A 88 -8.97 -1.06 32.50
#